data_AF-S4NDG0-F1
#
_entry.id   AF-S4NDG0-F1
#
_cell.length_a   1.000
_cell.length_b   1.000
_cell.length_c   1.000
_cell.angle_alpha   90.00
_cell.angle_beta   90.00
_cell.angle_gamma   90.00
#
_symmetry.space_group_name_H-M   'P 1'
#
loop_
_entity.id
_entity.type
_entity.pdbx_description
1 polymer ?
#
loop_
_entity_poly.entity_id
_entity_poly.type
_entity_poly.pdbx_seq_one_letter_code
_entity_poly.pdbx_strand_id
1 'polypeptide(L)' 'MLILVFLGIFNLTYGWRQKNRPAVRNVFIFIGILILILAIAAATPQGTDIIEDVLGQ' A
#
# COMPACT_ATOMS: atom_id res chain seq x y z
N MET A 1 -5.35 9.33 2.89
CA MET A 1 -4.25 8.87 3.79
C MET A 1 -4.61 7.68 4.65
N LEU A 2 -5.42 7.85 5.70
CA LEU A 2 -5.78 6.76 6.62
C LEU A 2 -6.44 5.57 5.92
N ILE A 3 -7.27 5.82 4.91
CA ILE A 3 -7.90 4.78 4.09
C ILE A 3 -6.85 3.87 3.43
N LEU A 4 -5.78 4.43 2.85
CA LEU A 4 -4.71 3.67 2.21
C LEU A 4 -3.94 2.81 3.22
N VAL A 5 -3.70 3.34 4.43
CA VAL A 5 -3.07 2.61 5.52
C VAL A 5 -3.92 1.40 5.92
N PHE A 6 -5.22 1.57 6.12
CA PHE A 6 -6.13 0.46 6.43
C PHE A 6 -6.17 -0.58 5.30
N LEU A 7 -6.14 -0.14 4.04
CA LEU A 7 -6.15 -1.01 2.88
C LEU A 7 -4.84 -1.82 2.74
N GLY A 8 -3.69 -1.20 3.07
CA GLY A 8 -2.40 -1.88 3.14
C GLY A 8 -2.35 -2.94 4.24
N ILE A 9 -2.81 -2.60 5.46
CA ILE A 9 -2.87 -3.53 6.59
C ILE A 9 -3.85 -4.68 6.32
N PHE A 10 -5.00 -4.40 5.68
CA PHE A 10 -5.96 -5.41 5.29
C PHE A 10 -5.36 -6.41 4.29
N ASN A 11 -4.67 -5.92 3.26
CA ASN A 11 -3.97 -6.78 2.29
C ASN A 11 -2.91 -7.66 2.94
N LEU A 12 -2.12 -7.12 3.87
CA LEU A 12 -1.14 -7.90 4.62
C LEU A 12 -1.79 -8.99 5.47
N THR A 13 -2.88 -8.65 6.17
CA THR A 13 -3.63 -9.58 7.01
C THR A 13 -4.26 -10.70 6.17
N TYR A 14 -4.84 -10.33 5.03
CA TYR A 14 -5.46 -11.28 4.10
C TYR A 14 -4.43 -12.20 3.45
N GLY A 15 -3.30 -11.64 2.99
CA GLY A 15 -2.18 -12.40 2.43
C GLY A 15 -1.60 -13.39 3.45
N TRP A 16 -1.45 -12.98 4.72
CA TRP A 16 -0.96 -13.84 5.79
C TRP A 16 -1.90 -15.03 6.08
N ARG A 17 -3.22 -14.86 5.89
CA ARG A 17 -4.19 -15.94 6.04
C ARG A 17 -4.12 -16.98 4.91
N GLN A 18 -3.52 -16.65 3.76
CA GLN A 18 -3.36 -17.59 2.64
C GLN A 18 -2.17 -18.55 2.86
N LYS A 19 -2.33 -19.53 3.74
CA LYS A 19 -1.29 -20.55 4.00
C LYS A 19 -1.16 -21.59 2.89
N ASN A 20 -2.27 -21.89 2.20
CA ASN A 20 -2.32 -22.97 1.21
C ASN A 20 -1.95 -22.53 -0.22
N ARG A 21 -1.70 -21.24 -0.45
CA ARG A 21 -1.38 -20.66 -1.77
C ARG A 21 -0.22 -19.66 -1.66
N PRO A 22 1.03 -20.13 -1.66
CA PRO A 22 2.20 -19.29 -1.35
C PRO A 22 2.40 -18.15 -2.37
N ALA A 23 2.13 -18.39 -3.65
CA ALA A 23 2.22 -17.35 -4.67
C ALA A 23 1.22 -16.20 -4.41
N VAL A 24 -0.03 -16.54 -4.07
CA VAL A 24 -1.07 -15.56 -3.77
C VAL A 24 -0.73 -14.79 -2.50
N ARG A 25 -0.27 -15.47 -1.44
CA ARG A 25 0.24 -14.83 -0.22
C ARG A 25 1.32 -13.79 -0.53
N ASN A 26 2.32 -14.15 -1.32
CA ASN A 26 3.43 -13.26 -1.61
C ASN A 26 2.97 -12.03 -2.41
N VAL A 27 2.06 -12.20 -3.38
CA VAL A 27 1.49 -11.08 -4.15
C VAL A 27 0.73 -10.12 -3.23
N PHE A 28 -0.15 -10.64 -2.37
CA PHE A 28 -0.92 -9.79 -1.44
C PHE A 28 -0.02 -9.06 -0.43
N ILE A 29 1.03 -9.72 0.07
CA ILE A 29 2.01 -9.11 0.97
C ILE A 29 2.77 -8.00 0.23
N PHE A 30 3.25 -8.28 -0.98
CA PHE A 30 4.00 -7.31 -1.77
C PHE A 30 3.17 -6.07 -2.09
N ILE A 31 1.94 -6.27 -2.57
CA ILE A 31 0.99 -5.18 -2.85
C ILE A 31 0.67 -4.40 -1.57
N GLY A 32 0.45 -5.09 -0.45
CA GLY A 32 0.19 -4.45 0.85
C GLY A 32 1.34 -3.55 1.30
N ILE A 33 2.59 -4.01 1.18
CA ILE A 33 3.79 -3.21 1.49
C ILE A 33 3.88 -2.00 0.56
N LEU A 34 3.66 -2.18 -0.74
CA LEU A 34 3.73 -1.10 -1.72
C LEU A 34 2.72 0.01 -1.41
N ILE A 35 1.48 -0.38 -1.05
CA ILE A 35 0.42 0.54 -0.63
C ILE A 35 0.82 1.30 0.64
N LEU A 36 1.45 0.64 1.61
CA LEU A 36 1.90 1.31 2.83
C LEU A 36 3.03 2.31 2.57
N ILE A 37 3.98 1.98 1.69
CA ILE A 37 5.04 2.90 1.28
C ILE A 37 4.45 4.14 0.61
N LEU A 38 3.50 3.94 -0.32
CA LEU A 38 2.79 5.06 -0.96
C LEU A 38 1.99 5.88 0.04
N ALA A 39 1.36 5.22 1.02
CA ALA A 39 0.64 5.91 2.07
C ALA A 39 1.60 6.74 2.95
N ILE A 40 2.82 6.28 3.23
CA ILE A 40 3.81 7.05 3.98
C ILE A 40 4.35 8.21 3.13
N ALA A 41 4.66 7.95 1.86
CA ALA A 41 5.13 8.98 0.94
C ALA A 41 4.10 10.11 0.81
N ALA A 42 2.84 9.77 0.56
CA ALA A 42 1.75 10.74 0.50
C ALA A 42 1.48 11.46 1.85
N ALA A 43 2.10 11.03 2.96
CA ALA A 43 1.97 11.66 4.29
C ALA A 43 2.93 12.82 4.49
N THR A 44 3.99 12.86 3.70
CA THR A 44 5.00 13.90 3.80
C THR A 44 4.64 15.06 2.88
N PRO A 45 4.99 16.31 3.24
CA PRO A 45 4.79 17.47 2.36
C PRO A 45 5.43 17.27 0.99
N GLN A 46 6.65 16.70 0.96
CA GLN A 46 7.35 16.40 -0.29
C GLN A 46 6.61 15.37 -1.15
N GLY A 47 5.94 14.39 -0.54
CA GLY A 47 5.20 13.39 -1.30
C GLY A 47 3.84 13.90 -1.76
N THR A 48 3.19 14.81 -1.04
CA THR A 48 2.01 15.52 -1.57
C THR A 48 2.37 16.39 -2.76
N ASP A 49 3.50 17.10 -2.73
CA ASP A 49 3.96 17.95 -3.83
C ASP A 49 4.23 17.12 -5.10
N ILE A 50 4.86 15.94 -4.96
CA ILE A 50 5.10 15.02 -6.09
C ILE A 50 3.80 14.47 -6.66
N ILE A 51 2.84 14.12 -5.80
CA ILE A 51 1.56 13.57 -6.25
C ILE A 51 0.74 14.65 -6.96
N GLU A 52 0.78 15.88 -6.47
CA GLU A 52 0.11 17.04 -7.09
C GLU A 52 0.74 17.40 -8.44
N ASP A 53 2.06 17.33 -8.58
CA ASP A 53 2.76 17.56 -9.87
C ASP A 53 2.46 16.45 -10.90
N VAL A 54 2.35 15.19 -10.45
CA VAL A 54 2.11 14.04 -11.33
C VAL A 54 0.64 13.85 -11.69
N LEU A 55 -0.30 14.19 -10.79
CA LEU A 55 -1.75 14.03 -11.00
C LEU A 55 -2.50 15.33 -11.31
N GLY A 56 -1.84 16.48 -11.15
CA GLY A 56 -2.42 17.81 -11.35
C GLY A 56 -2.35 18.35 -12.77
N GLN A 57 -2.19 17.49 -13.78
CA GLN A 57 -2.46 17.84 -15.18
C GLN A 57 -3.92 17.59 -15.55
#